data_AF-A0A7S3KJI0-F1
#
_entry.id   AF-A0A7S3KJI0-F1
#
_cell.length_a   1.000
_cell.length_b   1.000
_cell.length_c   1.000
_cell.angle_alpha   90.00
_cell.angle_beta   90.00
_cell.angle_gamma   90.00
#
_symmetry.space_group_name_H-M   'P 1'
#
loop_
_entity.id
_entity.type
_entity.pdbx_description
1 polymer ?
#
loop_
_entity_poly.entity_id
_entity_poly.type
_entity_poly.pdbx_seq_one_letter_code
_entity_poly.pdbx_strand_id
1 'polypeptide(L)'
;LEGDHFGEVSLFYKCKRTATIMSNNYLTLGKMSEADFKDFLNRFDPQIEDKFREMIYTYDDPKTKFLLKSISKIEYFQGVSEKTKRDIVYSLNPINYEKGGILFKPEDVADCMYIVDSGVVEVYILMDKKEEFVIDRLHKG
;
A
#
# COMPACT_ATOMS: atom_id res chain seq x y z
N LEU A 1 -22.99 3.03 -10.13
CA LEU A 1 -24.45 3.33 -10.03
C LEU A 1 -24.67 4.78 -10.44
N GLU A 2 -25.90 5.20 -10.76
CA GLU A 2 -26.18 6.63 -10.90
C GLU A 2 -25.89 7.33 -9.55
N GLY A 3 -25.17 8.46 -9.60
CA GLY A 3 -24.80 9.23 -8.40
C GLY A 3 -23.57 8.73 -7.62
N ASP A 4 -22.77 7.84 -8.19
CA ASP A 4 -21.56 7.33 -7.54
C ASP A 4 -20.34 8.26 -7.68
N HIS A 5 -19.26 7.95 -6.97
CA HIS A 5 -18.03 8.74 -6.88
C HIS A 5 -16.79 7.89 -7.20
N PHE A 6 -15.64 8.55 -7.32
CA PHE A 6 -14.36 7.88 -7.54
C PHE A 6 -13.18 8.72 -7.05
N GLY A 7 -12.06 8.05 -6.78
CA GLY A 7 -10.77 8.67 -6.43
C GLY A 7 -10.58 8.92 -4.92
N GLU A 8 -11.52 8.47 -4.11
CA GLU A 8 -11.52 8.52 -2.64
C GLU A 8 -10.49 7.57 -2.02
N VAL A 9 -10.25 6.37 -2.58
CA VAL A 9 -9.25 5.41 -2.04
C VAL A 9 -7.90 6.07 -1.81
N SER A 10 -7.38 6.78 -2.82
CA SER A 10 -6.07 7.45 -2.74
C SER A 10 -6.05 8.62 -1.77
N LEU A 11 -7.17 9.32 -1.59
CA LEU A 11 -7.29 10.41 -0.61
C LEU A 11 -7.33 9.85 0.81
N PHE A 12 -8.05 8.76 1.01
CA PHE A 12 -8.28 8.11 2.29
C PHE A 12 -7.02 7.43 2.83
N TYR A 13 -6.35 6.61 2.01
CA TYR A 13 -5.16 5.85 2.42
C TYR A 13 -3.84 6.54 2.08
N LYS A 14 -3.87 7.73 1.47
CA LYS A 14 -2.68 8.45 1.00
C LYS A 14 -1.78 7.61 0.06
N CYS A 15 -2.40 6.79 -0.77
CA CYS A 15 -1.70 5.95 -1.73
C CYS A 15 -1.76 6.54 -3.15
N LYS A 16 -0.96 5.99 -4.08
CA LYS A 16 -1.04 6.34 -5.52
C LYS A 16 -2.42 5.96 -6.08
N ARG A 17 -2.76 6.50 -7.27
CA ARG A 17 -4.02 6.14 -7.97
C ARG A 17 -4.10 4.64 -8.20
N THR A 18 -5.24 4.04 -7.86
CA THR A 18 -5.47 2.59 -7.91
C THR A 18 -5.98 2.10 -9.26
N ALA A 19 -6.55 3.00 -10.08
CA ALA A 19 -7.09 2.67 -11.38
C ALA A 19 -6.96 3.85 -12.36
N THR A 20 -7.02 3.52 -13.65
CA THR A 20 -7.16 4.51 -14.74
C THR A 20 -8.63 4.82 -14.94
N ILE A 21 -9.01 6.09 -14.85
CA ILE A 21 -10.37 6.57 -15.12
C ILE A 21 -10.34 7.39 -16.41
N MET A 22 -11.30 7.13 -17.31
CA MET A 22 -11.41 7.83 -18.59
C MET A 22 -12.83 8.36 -18.79
N SER A 23 -12.95 9.55 -19.38
CA SER A 23 -14.21 10.11 -19.85
C SER A 23 -14.66 9.41 -21.14
N ASN A 24 -15.86 8.83 -21.15
CA ASN A 24 -16.40 8.21 -22.37
C ASN A 24 -17.20 9.19 -23.24
N ASN A 25 -17.46 10.42 -22.75
CA ASN A 25 -18.16 11.48 -23.45
C ASN A 25 -17.83 12.85 -22.83
N TYR A 26 -18.44 13.92 -23.34
CA TYR A 26 -18.43 15.22 -22.69
C TYR A 26 -19.12 15.11 -21.32
N LEU A 27 -18.43 15.51 -20.27
CA LEU A 27 -18.92 15.41 -18.91
C LEU A 27 -18.51 16.62 -18.08
N THR A 28 -19.26 16.87 -17.02
CA THR A 28 -18.99 17.91 -16.01
C THR A 28 -19.05 17.24 -14.64
N LEU A 29 -18.11 17.54 -13.76
CA LEU A 29 -17.97 16.88 -12.45
C LEU A 29 -17.76 17.89 -11.33
N GLY A 30 -18.22 17.53 -10.13
CA GLY A 30 -17.77 18.14 -8.89
C GLY A 30 -16.39 17.61 -8.51
N LYS A 31 -15.52 18.47 -7.97
CA LYS A 31 -14.20 18.11 -7.46
C LYS A 31 -14.07 18.58 -6.02
N MET A 32 -13.54 17.70 -5.17
CA MET A 32 -13.14 18.01 -3.80
C MET A 32 -11.61 17.93 -3.69
N SER A 33 -10.98 18.87 -2.96
CA SER A 33 -9.53 18.81 -2.72
C SER A 33 -9.20 17.84 -1.57
N GLU A 34 -7.94 17.42 -1.44
CA GLU A 34 -7.51 16.60 -0.30
C GLU A 34 -7.71 17.33 1.04
N ALA A 35 -7.49 18.64 1.07
CA ALA A 35 -7.71 19.45 2.26
C ALA A 35 -9.19 19.46 2.66
N ASP A 36 -10.09 19.67 1.70
CA ASP A 36 -11.54 19.67 1.95
C ASP A 36 -12.04 18.27 2.35
N PHE A 37 -11.49 17.21 1.76
CA PHE A 37 -11.84 15.82 2.11
C PHE A 37 -11.41 15.48 3.53
N LYS A 38 -10.21 15.91 3.96
CA LYS A 38 -9.75 15.75 5.34
C LYS A 38 -10.58 16.58 6.31
N ASP A 39 -10.89 17.83 5.97
CA ASP A 39 -11.76 18.68 6.79
C ASP A 39 -13.14 18.05 6.95
N PHE A 40 -13.70 17.49 5.87
CA PHE A 40 -14.91 16.70 5.90
C PHE A 40 -14.79 15.51 6.87
N LEU A 41 -13.81 14.62 6.69
CA LEU A 41 -13.65 13.47 7.59
C LEU A 41 -13.47 13.88 9.06
N ASN A 42 -12.79 14.99 9.34
CA ASN A 42 -12.53 15.47 10.70
C ASN A 42 -13.75 16.16 11.35
N ARG A 43 -14.60 16.81 10.56
CA ARG A 43 -15.74 17.60 11.07
C ARG A 43 -17.01 16.80 11.26
N PHE A 44 -17.18 15.73 10.50
CA PHE A 44 -18.38 14.90 10.55
C PHE A 44 -18.20 13.67 11.46
N ASP A 45 -19.30 12.94 11.66
CA ASP A 45 -19.38 11.76 12.53
C ASP A 45 -18.25 10.74 12.20
N PRO A 46 -17.46 10.28 13.18
CA PRO A 46 -16.44 9.24 13.00
C PRO A 46 -16.94 7.98 12.28
N GLN A 47 -18.24 7.67 12.35
CA GLN A 47 -18.85 6.57 11.61
C GLN A 47 -18.75 6.72 10.09
N ILE A 48 -18.56 7.93 9.57
CA ILE A 48 -18.35 8.15 8.13
C ILE A 48 -17.04 7.53 7.68
N GLU A 49 -15.97 7.64 8.47
CA GLU A 49 -14.68 7.02 8.15
C GLU A 49 -14.82 5.50 8.02
N ASP A 50 -15.52 4.86 8.94
CA ASP A 50 -15.79 3.42 8.90
C ASP A 50 -16.62 3.04 7.67
N LYS A 51 -17.62 3.83 7.29
CA LYS A 51 -18.40 3.61 6.06
C LYS A 51 -17.54 3.70 4.79
N PHE A 52 -16.59 4.64 4.74
CA PHE A 52 -15.62 4.69 3.63
C PHE A 52 -14.77 3.43 3.58
N ARG A 53 -14.27 2.96 4.73
CA ARG A 53 -13.49 1.70 4.79
C ARG A 53 -14.30 0.51 4.30
N GLU A 54 -15.51 0.34 4.80
CA GLU A 54 -16.43 -0.73 4.41
C GLU A 54 -16.70 -0.72 2.91
N MET A 55 -17.02 0.44 2.34
CA MET A 55 -17.21 0.60 0.89
C MET A 55 -15.95 0.23 0.11
N ILE A 56 -14.77 0.72 0.51
CA ILE A 56 -13.51 0.44 -0.18
C ILE A 56 -13.16 -1.06 -0.14
N TYR A 57 -13.51 -1.77 0.92
CA TYR A 57 -13.27 -3.22 1.00
C TYR A 57 -14.13 -4.05 0.06
N THR A 58 -15.21 -3.47 -0.50
CA THR A 58 -16.03 -4.16 -1.50
C THR A 58 -15.38 -4.22 -2.88
N TYR A 59 -14.34 -3.40 -3.14
CA TYR A 59 -13.64 -3.43 -4.42
C TYR A 59 -12.88 -4.74 -4.63
N ASP A 60 -13.09 -5.33 -5.82
CA ASP A 60 -12.35 -6.50 -6.27
C ASP A 60 -11.10 -6.09 -7.04
N ASP A 61 -10.05 -5.69 -6.31
CA ASP A 61 -8.73 -5.41 -6.88
C ASP A 61 -7.79 -6.63 -6.77
N PRO A 62 -7.36 -7.23 -7.90
CA PRO A 62 -6.43 -8.36 -7.91
C PRO A 62 -5.11 -8.07 -7.18
N LYS A 63 -4.61 -6.84 -7.24
CA LYS A 63 -3.35 -6.46 -6.57
C LYS A 63 -3.51 -6.48 -5.05
N THR A 64 -4.58 -5.87 -4.55
CA THR A 64 -4.93 -5.89 -3.12
C THR A 64 -5.12 -7.33 -2.62
N LYS A 65 -5.83 -8.18 -3.38
CA LYS A 65 -5.98 -9.61 -3.05
C LYS A 65 -4.64 -10.34 -2.96
N PHE A 66 -3.74 -10.08 -3.90
CA PHE A 66 -2.40 -10.67 -3.90
C PHE A 66 -1.61 -10.23 -2.65
N LEU A 67 -1.55 -8.94 -2.36
CA LEU A 67 -0.81 -8.40 -1.21
C LEU A 67 -1.40 -8.86 0.13
N LEU A 68 -2.73 -8.96 0.24
CA LEU A 68 -3.38 -9.54 1.42
C LEU A 68 -2.95 -10.99 1.67
N LYS A 69 -2.85 -11.79 0.61
CA LYS A 69 -2.36 -13.17 0.70
C LYS A 69 -0.90 -13.21 1.16
N SER A 70 -0.06 -12.33 0.64
CA SER A 70 1.35 -12.21 1.04
C SER A 70 1.48 -11.82 2.53
N ILE A 71 0.81 -10.76 2.95
CA ILE A 71 0.81 -10.30 4.36
C ILE A 71 0.29 -11.39 5.30
N SER A 72 -0.72 -12.15 4.88
CA SER A 72 -1.30 -13.20 5.72
C SER A 72 -0.39 -14.42 5.94
N LYS A 73 0.69 -14.57 5.17
CA LYS A 73 1.70 -15.61 5.40
C LYS A 73 2.74 -15.21 6.46
N ILE A 74 2.91 -13.91 6.70
CA ILE A 74 3.88 -13.41 7.67
C ILE A 74 3.36 -13.76 9.07
N GLU A 75 4.17 -14.49 9.83
CA GLU A 75 3.80 -15.05 11.15
C GLU A 75 3.27 -13.97 12.10
N TYR A 76 3.95 -12.83 12.19
CA TYR A 76 3.56 -11.71 13.05
C TYR A 76 2.17 -11.11 12.71
N PHE A 77 1.65 -11.32 11.49
CA PHE A 77 0.34 -10.81 11.07
C PHE A 77 -0.79 -11.84 11.17
N GLN A 78 -0.53 -13.08 11.60
CA GLN A 78 -1.56 -14.12 11.66
C GLN A 78 -2.71 -13.79 12.64
N GLY A 79 -2.42 -13.06 13.73
CA GLY A 79 -3.42 -12.61 14.71
C GLY A 79 -4.07 -11.26 14.41
N VAL A 80 -3.66 -10.60 13.32
CA VAL A 80 -4.16 -9.26 12.96
C VAL A 80 -5.48 -9.39 12.20
N SER A 81 -6.44 -8.50 12.49
CA SER A 81 -7.76 -8.53 11.83
C SER A 81 -7.64 -8.28 10.32
N GLU A 82 -8.54 -8.87 9.53
CA GLU A 82 -8.57 -8.65 8.08
C GLU A 82 -8.77 -7.17 7.71
N LYS A 83 -9.52 -6.41 8.52
CA LYS A 83 -9.67 -4.95 8.39
C LYS A 83 -8.31 -4.27 8.47
N THR A 84 -7.55 -4.56 9.53
CA THR A 84 -6.22 -3.99 9.74
C THR A 84 -5.22 -4.42 8.66
N LYS A 85 -5.26 -5.68 8.21
CA LYS A 85 -4.41 -6.13 7.09
C LYS A 85 -4.70 -5.36 5.81
N ARG A 86 -5.98 -5.08 5.50
CA ARG A 86 -6.37 -4.25 4.35
C ARG A 86 -5.83 -2.84 4.49
N ASP A 87 -5.91 -2.25 5.68
CA ASP A 87 -5.35 -0.93 5.94
C ASP A 87 -3.85 -0.88 5.70
N ILE A 88 -3.12 -1.93 6.11
CA ILE A 88 -1.69 -2.08 5.81
C ILE A 88 -1.48 -2.14 4.30
N VAL A 89 -2.20 -3.01 3.58
CA VAL A 89 -2.06 -3.15 2.12
C VAL A 89 -2.28 -1.83 1.40
N TYR A 90 -3.33 -1.08 1.75
CA TYR A 90 -3.60 0.21 1.13
C TYR A 90 -2.59 1.30 1.50
N SER A 91 -1.86 1.14 2.61
CA SER A 91 -0.78 2.04 3.03
C SER A 91 0.55 1.76 2.33
N LEU A 92 0.69 0.63 1.62
CA LEU A 92 1.92 0.28 0.90
C LEU A 92 2.10 1.16 -0.34
N ASN A 93 3.24 1.83 -0.42
CA ASN A 93 3.63 2.61 -1.58
C ASN A 93 4.62 1.82 -2.46
N PRO A 94 4.30 1.57 -3.74
CA PRO A 94 5.19 0.82 -4.61
C PRO A 94 6.46 1.63 -4.93
N ILE A 95 7.61 0.98 -4.74
CA ILE A 95 8.96 1.43 -5.09
C ILE A 95 9.65 0.34 -5.91
N ASN A 96 10.46 0.75 -6.88
CA ASN A 96 11.18 -0.15 -7.77
C ASN A 96 12.69 0.06 -7.59
N TYR A 97 13.45 -1.02 -7.62
CA TYR A 97 14.91 -1.01 -7.61
C TYR A 97 15.43 -1.75 -8.85
N GLU A 98 16.48 -1.22 -9.45
CA GLU A 98 17.23 -1.92 -10.49
C GLU A 98 18.08 -3.04 -9.87
N LYS A 99 18.48 -4.03 -10.69
CA LYS A 99 19.37 -5.11 -10.24
C LYS A 99 20.66 -4.52 -9.65
N GLY A 100 21.02 -4.96 -8.44
CA GLY A 100 22.19 -4.48 -7.70
C GLY A 100 21.96 -3.18 -6.92
N GLY A 101 20.74 -2.63 -6.95
CA GLY A 101 20.36 -1.51 -6.09
C GLY A 101 20.41 -1.90 -4.62
N ILE A 102 21.08 -1.08 -3.80
CA ILE A 102 21.14 -1.24 -2.35
C ILE A 102 19.93 -0.52 -1.74
N LEU A 103 19.10 -1.26 -0.99
CA LEU A 103 17.93 -0.70 -0.30
C LEU A 103 18.34 0.09 0.94
N PHE A 104 19.20 -0.49 1.77
CA PHE A 104 19.81 0.13 2.95
C PHE A 104 21.07 -0.65 3.35
N LYS A 105 21.89 -0.06 4.20
CA LYS A 105 23.14 -0.62 4.74
C LYS A 105 23.06 -0.75 6.27
N PRO A 106 23.93 -1.56 6.89
CA PRO A 106 24.08 -1.54 8.34
C PRO A 106 24.29 -0.11 8.86
N GLU A 107 23.69 0.20 10.00
CA GLU A 107 23.66 1.52 10.65
C GLU A 107 22.80 2.60 9.98
N ASP A 108 22.15 2.32 8.84
CA ASP A 108 21.14 3.23 8.29
C ASP A 108 19.92 3.32 9.24
N VAL A 109 19.37 4.52 9.38
CA VAL A 109 18.18 4.76 10.21
C VAL A 109 16.96 4.15 9.53
N ALA A 110 16.27 3.25 10.22
CA ALA A 110 15.04 2.63 9.72
C ALA A 110 13.83 3.56 9.88
N ASP A 111 13.12 3.83 8.78
CA ASP A 111 11.89 4.63 8.74
C ASP A 111 10.70 3.89 8.08
N CYS A 112 10.94 2.74 7.46
CA CYS A 112 9.92 1.95 6.77
C CYS A 112 10.24 0.44 6.79
N MET A 113 9.22 -0.36 6.46
CA MET A 113 9.35 -1.80 6.23
C MET A 113 9.00 -2.13 4.78
N TYR A 114 9.61 -3.20 4.25
CA TYR A 114 9.44 -3.62 2.86
C TYR A 114 8.71 -4.96 2.77
N ILE A 115 7.90 -5.10 1.71
CA ILE A 115 7.28 -6.38 1.33
C ILE A 115 7.58 -6.60 -0.15
N VAL A 116 8.13 -7.77 -0.47
CA VAL A 116 8.52 -8.12 -1.84
C VAL A 116 7.26 -8.50 -2.64
N ASP A 117 6.80 -7.59 -3.50
CA ASP A 117 5.70 -7.84 -4.45
C ASP A 117 6.16 -8.63 -5.68
N SER A 118 7.40 -8.40 -6.13
CA SER A 118 8.03 -9.12 -7.23
C SER A 118 9.56 -9.04 -7.15
N GLY A 119 10.25 -10.04 -7.68
CA GLY A 119 11.71 -10.11 -7.65
C GLY A 119 12.26 -10.88 -6.45
N VAL A 120 13.54 -10.65 -6.16
CA VAL A 120 14.28 -11.29 -5.06
C VAL A 120 15.16 -10.23 -4.41
N VAL A 121 15.15 -10.19 -3.08
CA VAL A 121 16.06 -9.38 -2.27
C VAL A 121 17.08 -10.31 -1.64
N GLU A 122 18.37 -9.97 -1.76
CA GLU A 122 19.44 -10.68 -1.08
C GLU A 122 19.86 -9.90 0.17
N VAL A 123 19.83 -10.56 1.32
CA VAL A 123 20.31 -10.02 2.59
C VAL A 123 21.72 -10.54 2.79
N TYR A 124 22.70 -9.65 2.85
CA TYR A 124 24.09 -10.01 3.06
C TYR A 124 24.77 -9.07 4.07
N ILE A 125 25.86 -9.53 4.65
CA ILE A 125 26.77 -8.73 5.47
C ILE A 125 28.17 -8.74 4.87
N LEU A 126 28.92 -7.66 5.07
CA LEU A 126 30.31 -7.58 4.64
C LEU A 126 31.22 -8.12 5.74
N MET A 127 31.90 -9.24 5.48
CA MET A 127 32.99 -9.75 6.31
C MET A 127 34.32 -9.13 5.87
N ASP A 128 35.16 -8.73 6.85
CA ASP A 128 36.49 -8.14 6.66
C ASP A 128 36.58 -7.01 5.61
N LYS A 129 35.46 -6.27 5.44
CA LYS A 129 35.28 -5.17 4.49
C LYS A 129 35.50 -5.53 3.01
N LYS A 130 35.52 -6.81 2.64
CA LYS A 130 35.78 -7.24 1.25
C LYS A 130 34.96 -8.43 0.76
N GLU A 131 34.41 -9.25 1.64
CA GLU A 131 33.67 -10.45 1.24
C GLU A 131 32.19 -10.33 1.64
N GLU A 132 31.30 -10.57 0.67
CA GLU A 132 29.85 -10.59 0.91
C GLU A 132 29.44 -11.98 1.40
N PHE A 133 28.88 -12.04 2.60
CA PHE A 133 28.28 -13.25 3.15
C PHE A 133 26.75 -13.14 3.09
N VAL A 134 26.13 -13.92 2.20
CA VAL A 134 24.68 -13.94 2.03
C VAL A 134 24.03 -14.68 3.19
N ILE A 135 23.16 -13.98 3.90
CA ILE A 135 22.37 -14.49 5.03
C ILE A 135 21.08 -15.13 4.54
N ASP A 136 20.38 -14.45 3.63
CA ASP A 136 19.06 -14.89 3.18
C ASP A 136 18.70 -14.34 1.79
N ARG A 137 17.68 -14.95 1.16
CA ARG A 137 17.04 -14.47 -0.07
C ARG A 137 15.53 -14.42 0.12
N LEU A 138 14.99 -13.22 0.11
CA LEU A 138 13.56 -12.97 0.25
C LEU A 138 12.90 -12.88 -1.11
N HIS A 139 11.88 -13.70 -1.33
CA HIS A 139 11.15 -13.81 -2.59
C HIS A 139 9.78 -13.14 -2.50
N LYS A 140 9.08 -13.11 -3.64
CA LYS A 140 7.69 -12.69 -3.73
C LYS A 140 6.79 -13.45 -2.74
N GLY A 141 6.08 -12.67 -1.92
CA GLY A 141 4.95 -13.13 -1.09
C GLY A 141 5.36 -13.92 0.13
#